data_AF-V9GZX3-F1
#
_entry.id   AF-V9GZX3-F1
#
_cell.length_a   1.000
_cell.length_b   1.000
_cell.length_c   1.000
_cell.angle_alpha   90.00
_cell.angle_beta   90.00
_cell.angle_gamma   90.00
#
_symmetry.space_group_name_H-M   'P 1'
#
loop_
_entity.id
_entity.type
_entity.pdbx_description
1 polymer ?
#
loop_
_entity_poly.entity_id
_entity_poly.type
_entity_poly.pdbx_seq_one_letter_code
_entity_poly.pdbx_strand_id
1 'polypeptide(L)'
;AGVASSAEIKGKYVKSVTVANGVVTAEMASSGVNKEIKGKRLSLWARRQDGSVKWFCGQPVTRNDAADNDDVAKDDAAGNAIETKHLPSTCRDEPTAT
;
A
#
# COMPACT_ATOMS: atom_id res chain seq x y z
N ALA A 1 12.03 14.56 -10.44
CA ALA A 1 11.68 13.35 -11.19
C ALA A 1 10.17 13.17 -11.10
N GLY A 2 9.46 13.22 -12.23
CA GLY A 2 8.00 13.18 -12.26
C GLY A 2 7.50 11.76 -12.00
N VAL A 3 6.72 11.57 -10.95
CA VAL A 3 5.93 10.35 -10.76
C VAL A 3 4.79 10.37 -11.80
N ALA A 4 4.60 9.27 -12.52
CA ALA A 4 3.48 9.15 -13.45
C ALA A 4 2.14 9.28 -12.71
N SER A 5 1.09 9.74 -13.38
CA SER A 5 -0.21 9.86 -12.74
C SER A 5 -0.78 8.48 -12.38
N SER A 6 -1.61 8.40 -11.34
CA SER A 6 -2.06 7.14 -10.73
C SER A 6 -2.67 6.12 -11.72
N ALA A 7 -3.40 6.60 -12.74
CA ALA A 7 -4.04 5.76 -13.74
C ALA A 7 -3.07 5.25 -14.84
N GLU A 8 -1.88 5.83 -14.95
CA GLU A 8 -0.85 5.43 -15.91
C GLU A 8 0.01 4.28 -15.39
N ILE A 9 0.11 4.12 -14.06
CA ILE A 9 0.87 3.04 -13.42
C ILE A 9 0.00 1.79 -13.29
N LYS A 10 0.03 0.95 -14.32
CA LYS A 10 -0.75 -0.29 -14.42
C LYS A 10 0.11 -1.46 -14.90
N GLY A 11 -0.37 -2.68 -14.65
CA GLY A 11 0.29 -3.91 -15.09
C GLY A 11 -0.70 -5.04 -15.32
N LYS A 12 -0.20 -6.23 -15.64
CA LYS A 12 -1.06 -7.41 -15.93
C LYS A 12 -2.09 -7.69 -14.83
N TYR A 13 -1.72 -7.46 -13.57
CA TYR A 13 -2.55 -7.75 -12.40
C TYR A 13 -2.86 -6.50 -11.54
N VAL A 14 -2.35 -5.33 -11.93
CA VAL A 14 -2.46 -4.08 -11.19
C VAL A 14 -3.23 -3.08 -12.02
N LYS A 15 -4.31 -2.54 -11.46
CA LYS A 15 -5.19 -1.56 -12.10
C LYS A 15 -4.60 -0.15 -12.03
N SER A 16 -4.11 0.23 -10.86
CA SER A 16 -3.56 1.56 -10.58
C SER A 16 -2.61 1.51 -9.38
N VAL A 17 -1.75 2.52 -9.29
CA VAL A 17 -0.92 2.77 -8.12
C VAL A 17 -1.07 4.23 -7.73
N THR A 18 -1.55 4.48 -6.51
CA THR A 18 -1.66 5.82 -5.93
C THR A 18 -0.51 6.07 -4.97
N VAL A 19 -0.05 7.32 -4.93
CA VAL A 19 0.90 7.79 -3.92
C VAL A 19 0.26 8.96 -3.18
N ALA A 20 0.13 8.84 -1.86
CA ALA A 20 -0.41 9.89 -1.00
C ALA A 20 0.41 9.93 0.30
N ASN A 21 0.96 11.10 0.64
CA ASN A 21 1.72 11.33 1.88
C ASN A 21 2.85 10.29 2.10
N GLY A 22 3.51 9.87 1.02
CA GLY A 22 4.58 8.87 1.04
C GLY A 22 4.12 7.43 1.29
N VAL A 23 2.82 7.15 1.20
CA VAL A 23 2.25 5.80 1.13
C VAL A 23 1.95 5.47 -0.33
N VAL A 24 2.41 4.32 -0.79
CA VAL A 24 2.16 3.79 -2.14
C VAL A 24 1.11 2.69 -2.03
N THR A 25 -0.03 2.83 -2.69
CA THR A 25 -1.13 1.86 -2.64
C THR A 25 -1.42 1.31 -4.02
N ALA A 26 -1.38 -0.01 -4.17
CA ALA A 26 -1.69 -0.69 -5.43
C ALA A 26 -3.10 -1.27 -5.38
N GLU A 27 -3.90 -1.04 -6.42
CA GLU A 27 -5.20 -1.69 -6.61
C GLU A 27 -5.08 -2.85 -7.59
N MET A 28 -5.56 -4.02 -7.21
CA MET A 28 -5.55 -5.21 -8.06
C MET A 28 -6.59 -5.11 -9.19
N ALA A 29 -6.24 -5.63 -10.36
CA ALA A 29 -7.11 -5.65 -11.53
C ALA A 29 -8.44 -6.39 -11.26
N SER A 30 -9.50 -6.03 -12.00
CA SER A 30 -10.81 -6.70 -11.90
C SER A 30 -10.88 -8.00 -12.71
N SER A 31 -9.94 -8.21 -13.64
CA SER A 31 -9.82 -9.39 -14.51
C SER A 31 -8.40 -9.98 -14.44
N GLY A 32 -8.26 -11.27 -14.79
CA GLY A 32 -6.95 -11.94 -14.78
C GLY A 32 -6.33 -12.19 -13.40
N VAL A 33 -7.07 -11.95 -12.31
CA VAL A 33 -6.64 -12.20 -10.92
C VAL A 33 -7.61 -13.12 -10.18
N ASN A 34 -7.17 -13.69 -9.05
CA ASN A 34 -8.01 -14.50 -8.17
C ASN A 34 -9.23 -13.70 -7.68
N LYS A 35 -10.41 -14.34 -7.64
CA LYS A 35 -11.68 -13.73 -7.18
C LYS A 35 -11.56 -13.07 -5.81
N GLU A 36 -10.79 -13.65 -4.91
CA GLU A 36 -10.60 -13.18 -3.54
C GLU A 36 -9.72 -11.91 -3.46
N ILE A 37 -9.04 -11.50 -4.55
CA ILE A 37 -8.17 -10.31 -4.57
C ILE A 37 -8.60 -9.22 -5.56
N LYS A 38 -9.68 -9.43 -6.32
CA LYS A 38 -10.17 -8.46 -7.32
C LYS A 38 -10.51 -7.12 -6.67
N GLY A 39 -9.96 -6.03 -7.19
CA GLY A 39 -10.20 -4.67 -6.67
C GLY A 39 -9.68 -4.43 -5.26
N LYS A 40 -9.00 -5.41 -4.66
CA LYS A 40 -8.38 -5.25 -3.35
C LYS A 40 -7.04 -4.52 -3.46
N ARG A 41 -6.54 -4.07 -2.31
CA ARG A 41 -5.41 -3.16 -2.20
C ARG A 41 -4.39 -3.69 -1.20
N LEU A 42 -3.14 -3.32 -1.43
CA LEU A 42 -2.03 -3.40 -0.49
C LEU A 42 -1.27 -2.07 -0.51
N SER A 43 -0.56 -1.76 0.56
CA SER A 43 0.25 -0.55 0.64
C SER A 43 1.70 -0.86 0.96
N LEU A 44 2.58 0.01 0.46
CA LEU A 44 3.96 0.16 0.91
C LEU A 44 4.09 1.52 1.57
N TRP A 45 4.76 1.56 2.72
CA TRP A 45 5.04 2.80 3.44
C TRP A 45 6.42 2.74 4.06
N ALA A 46 6.99 3.90 4.36
CA ALA A 46 8.31 3.97 4.98
C ALA A 46 8.29 4.75 6.29
N ARG A 47 9.10 4.34 7.28
CA ARG A 47 9.38 5.13 8.50
C ARG A 47 10.85 5.49 8.56
N ARG A 48 11.20 6.57 9.25
CA ARG A 48 12.60 6.97 9.42
C ARG A 48 13.28 6.09 10.46
N GLN A 49 14.48 5.62 10.15
CA GLN A 49 15.31 4.83 11.06
C GLN A 49 16.78 5.22 10.89
N ASP A 50 17.38 5.79 11.93
CA ASP A 50 18.83 6.08 12.03
C ASP A 50 19.43 6.79 10.80
N GLY A 51 18.76 7.83 10.30
CA GLY A 51 19.22 8.59 9.13
C GLY A 51 18.91 7.93 7.78
N SER A 52 18.17 6.81 7.78
CA SER A 52 17.64 6.12 6.61
C SER A 52 16.12 5.99 6.67
N VAL A 53 15.52 5.35 5.68
CA VAL A 53 14.11 4.95 5.71
C VAL A 53 13.99 3.44 5.59
N LYS A 54 13.16 2.83 6.43
CA LYS A 54 12.78 1.43 6.36
C LYS A 54 11.40 1.32 5.73
N TRP A 55 11.28 0.49 4.70
CA TRP A 55 10.02 0.23 4.03
C TRP A 55 9.30 -0.98 4.64
N PHE A 56 7.99 -0.89 4.64
CA PHE A 56 7.04 -1.89 5.10
C PHE A 56 6.02 -2.17 3.99
N CYS A 57 5.45 -3.37 4.02
CA CYS A 57 4.48 -3.82 3.04
C CYS A 57 3.37 -4.60 3.75
N GLY A 58 2.11 -4.29 3.43
CA GLY A 58 1.01 -4.91 4.13
C GLY A 58 -0.35 -4.50 3.60
N GLN A 59 -1.35 -4.67 4.45
CA GLN A 59 -2.71 -4.20 4.16
C GLN A 59 -2.73 -2.68 3.96
N PRO A 60 -3.79 -2.15 3.32
CA PRO A 60 -3.91 -0.73 3.06
C PRO A 60 -3.75 0.13 4.32
N VAL A 61 -2.95 1.18 4.18
CA VAL A 61 -2.68 2.16 5.23
C VAL A 61 -2.82 3.58 4.70
N THR A 62 -2.99 4.52 5.62
CA THR A 62 -2.95 5.96 5.33
C THR A 62 -1.95 6.64 6.27
N ARG A 63 -1.41 7.76 5.80
CA ARG A 63 -0.57 8.65 6.60
C ARG A 63 -1.17 10.04 6.55
N ASN A 64 -1.27 10.69 7.71
CA ASN A 64 -1.71 12.07 7.80
C ASN A 64 -0.60 13.01 7.31
N ASP A 65 -0.98 14.17 6.79
CA ASP A 65 -0.09 15.12 6.12
C ASP A 65 0.79 15.94 7.11
N ALA A 66 1.01 15.43 8.32
CA ALA A 66 1.84 16.08 9.33
C ALA A 66 3.31 15.71 9.09
N ALA A 67 4.14 16.71 8.75
CA ALA A 67 5.53 16.57 8.29
C ALA A 67 6.47 15.73 9.19
N ASP A 68 6.08 15.50 10.45
CA ASP A 68 6.91 14.91 11.49
C ASP A 68 6.35 13.61 12.07
N ASN A 69 5.14 13.21 11.70
CA ASN A 69 4.51 12.05 12.32
C ASN A 69 4.67 10.81 11.42
N ASP A 70 5.56 9.90 11.82
CA ASP A 70 5.71 8.56 11.24
C ASP A 70 4.50 7.64 11.55
N ASP A 71 3.42 8.22 12.09
CA ASP A 71 2.15 7.56 12.36
C ASP A 71 1.45 7.16 11.06
N VAL A 72 1.36 5.84 10.90
CA VAL A 72 0.66 5.18 9.81
C VAL A 72 -0.51 4.43 10.41
N ALA A 73 -1.71 4.72 9.93
CA ALA A 73 -2.95 4.11 10.39
C ALA A 73 -3.46 3.09 9.37
N LYS A 74 -4.31 2.16 9.81
CA LYS A 74 -5.06 1.32 8.88
C LYS A 74 -5.94 2.22 8.00
N ASP A 75 -6.01 1.90 6.72
CA ASP A 75 -7.03 2.49 5.85
C ASP A 75 -8.36 1.79 6.17
N ASP A 76 -9.26 2.50 6.86
CA ASP A 76 -10.56 2.00 7.31
C ASP A 76 -11.58 1.76 6.16
N ALA A 77 -11.13 1.75 4.90
CA ALA A 77 -11.93 1.33 3.75
C ALA A 77 -12.23 -0.19 3.82
N ALA A 78 -13.10 -0.58 4.75
CA ALA A 78 -13.52 -1.95 5.03
C ALA A 78 -13.87 -2.71 3.75
N GLY A 79 -13.27 -3.90 3.58
CA GLY A 79 -13.51 -4.81 2.46
C GLY A 79 -12.52 -4.71 1.30
N ASN A 80 -11.71 -3.64 1.23
CA ASN A 80 -10.78 -3.43 0.12
C ASN A 80 -9.35 -3.91 0.40
N ALA A 81 -9.05 -4.42 1.59
CA ALA A 81 -7.74 -4.98 1.91
C ALA A 81 -7.58 -6.41 1.40
N ILE A 82 -6.44 -6.73 0.79
CA ILE A 82 -6.04 -8.11 0.50
C ILE A 82 -5.95 -8.87 1.84
N GLU A 83 -6.56 -10.05 1.91
CA GLU A 83 -6.45 -10.91 3.09
C GLU A 83 -5.00 -11.39 3.26
N THR A 84 -4.52 -11.47 4.50
CA THR A 84 -3.12 -11.83 4.81
C THR A 84 -2.69 -13.17 4.23
N LYS A 85 -3.61 -14.13 4.07
CA LYS A 85 -3.35 -15.42 3.40
C LYS A 85 -2.91 -15.29 1.94
N HIS A 86 -3.29 -14.20 1.26
CA HIS A 86 -2.90 -13.91 -0.12
C HIS A 86 -1.68 -12.99 -0.21
N LEU A 87 -1.25 -12.40 0.90
CA LEU A 87 -0.02 -11.61 0.93
C LEU A 87 1.19 -12.55 1.08
N PRO A 88 2.30 -12.30 0.36
CA PRO A 88 3.58 -12.94 0.63
C PRO A 88 3.99 -12.75 2.10
N SER A 89 4.81 -13.65 2.64
CA SER A 89 5.26 -13.57 4.04
C SER A 89 5.98 -12.25 4.36
N THR A 90 6.64 -11.65 3.38
CA THR A 90 7.37 -10.38 3.49
C THR A 90 6.49 -9.13 3.31
N CYS A 91 5.18 -9.28 3.15
CA CYS A 91 4.25 -8.16 2.95
C CYS A 91 3.03 -8.31 3.87
N ARG A 92 3.29 -8.54 5.17
CA ARG A 92 2.26 -8.71 6.21
C ARG A 92 2.53 -7.79 7.40
N ASP A 93 3.21 -6.69 7.17
CA ASP A 93 3.54 -5.74 8.22
C ASP A 93 2.26 -5.08 8.76
N GLU A 94 2.22 -4.91 10.08
CA GLU A 94 1.19 -4.11 10.73
C GLU A 94 1.52 -2.62 10.55
N PRO A 95 0.53 -1.71 10.47
CA PRO A 95 0.76 -0.27 10.31
C PRO A 95 1.73 0.32 11.35
N THR A 96 1.76 -0.28 12.54
CA THR A 96 2.58 0.13 13.69
C THR A 96 3.99 -0.46 13.70
N ALA A 97 4.37 -1.27 12.72
CA ALA A 97 5.70 -1.88 12.63
C ALA A 97 6.83 -0.83 12.63
N THR A 98 7.96 -1.15 13.26
CA THR A 98 9.16 -0.30 13.40
C THR A 98 10.41 -1.01 12.89
#